data_AF-A0A6G3LG14-F1
#
_entry.id   AF-A0A6G3LG14-F1
#
_cell.length_a   1.000
_cell.length_b   1.000
_cell.length_c   1.000
_cell.angle_alpha   90.00
_cell.angle_beta   90.00
_cell.angle_gamma   90.00
#
_symmetry.space_group_name_H-M   'P 1'
#
loop_
_entity.id
_entity.type
_entity.pdbx_description
1 polymer ?
#
loop_
_entity_poly.entity_id
_entity_poly.type
_entity_poly.pdbx_seq_one_letter_code
_entity_poly.pdbx_strand_id
1 'polypeptide(L)'
;MRILQIHAKKFYYKATEKALQIAENFGESSKEIEDVLVAFSSIEVGDDQDLAREAARGICDHASRVKASAIVIYPYAHLSSSLESPEKSLEILKVLESETKACYERVIRAPFGWYKEFSLEAYGHPLAELSRGYERDREEAIIRLSRSMHDKLLTDYLPRFGLKPNKHTLVIDEPWSLLLHQNGLFKASYCFSEDLRKALSACPNGGSFLLTIRPGGEKLLELALPDFSLPKGEEYSVMKLEKRGDLLYAEHGVDASFPIKAFSGKSEYLFLNSFIISLVVDRLLALEDKGKIYPELPISISPYQAVLLKVGNVSASYIERIAKGVSEAGLSRVFIDQSSAKLGEKLRQWGTRWTPFIIIVGEKEEQSGTVILRIRKTGLQMPLKVENIGEELRSIIKEGR
;
A
#
# COMPACT_ATOMS: atom_id res chain seq x y z
N MET A 1 15.28 11.38 11.28
CA MET A 1 16.22 12.19 12.08
C MET A 1 15.68 12.35 13.49
N ARG A 2 16.48 12.07 14.52
CA ARG A 2 16.09 12.26 15.93
C ARG A 2 16.93 13.36 16.57
N ILE A 3 16.26 14.31 17.23
CA ILE A 3 16.91 15.43 17.91
C ILE A 3 16.36 15.58 19.32
N LEU A 4 17.25 15.55 20.31
CA LEU A 4 16.96 15.91 21.69
C LEU A 4 17.52 17.33 21.94
N GLN A 5 16.66 18.25 22.30
CA GLN A 5 16.98 19.65 22.54
C GLN A 5 16.93 19.93 24.04
N ILE A 6 18.03 20.44 24.60
CA ILE A 6 18.13 20.77 26.03
C ILE A 6 18.57 22.22 26.18
N HIS A 7 17.76 23.04 26.84
CA HIS A 7 18.10 24.40 27.22
C HIS A 7 18.92 24.37 28.52
N ALA A 8 20.18 24.77 28.41
CA ALA A 8 21.18 24.65 29.46
C ALA A 8 21.76 26.00 29.85
N LYS A 9 21.97 26.18 31.16
CA LYS A 9 22.73 27.32 31.71
C LYS A 9 24.16 27.29 31.23
N LYS A 10 24.73 26.08 31.13
CA LYS A 10 26.12 25.86 30.75
C LYS A 10 26.25 24.52 30.04
N PHE A 11 26.98 24.53 28.93
CA PHE A 11 27.35 23.33 28.18
C PHE A 11 28.83 23.38 27.85
N TYR A 12 29.55 22.31 28.16
CA TYR A 12 30.95 22.14 27.83
C TYR A 12 31.14 20.83 27.08
N TYR A 13 32.05 20.83 26.11
CA TYR A 13 32.55 19.59 25.51
C TYR A 13 34.04 19.66 25.22
N LYS A 14 34.69 18.49 25.16
CA LYS A 14 36.07 18.30 24.73
C LYS A 14 36.22 17.03 23.90
N ALA A 15 36.71 17.17 22.66
CA ALA A 15 37.09 16.04 21.82
C ALA A 15 38.35 15.35 22.39
N THR A 16 38.29 14.04 22.52
CA THR A 16 39.35 13.23 23.12
C THR A 16 39.98 12.29 22.09
N GLU A 17 39.26 11.23 21.72
CA GLU A 17 39.75 10.16 20.86
C GLU A 17 38.97 10.10 19.55
N LYS A 18 39.66 9.70 18.49
CA LYS A 18 39.06 9.54 17.17
C LYS A 18 38.19 8.28 17.16
N ALA A 19 36.89 8.46 16.95
CA ALA A 19 35.91 7.36 16.90
C ALA A 19 35.73 6.80 15.48
N LEU A 20 35.96 7.62 14.44
CA LEU A 20 35.77 7.25 13.03
C LEU A 20 36.98 7.66 12.19
N GLN A 21 37.29 6.92 11.13
CA GLN A 21 38.39 7.30 10.21
C GLN A 21 38.15 8.66 9.55
N ILE A 22 36.90 9.00 9.26
CA ILE A 22 36.48 10.26 8.64
C ILE A 22 36.29 11.41 9.64
N ALA A 23 36.76 11.27 10.89
CA ALA A 23 36.59 12.30 11.90
C ALA A 23 37.16 13.65 11.44
N GLU A 24 36.40 14.71 11.69
CA GLU A 24 36.74 16.05 11.20
C GLU A 24 38.01 16.59 11.89
N ASN A 25 38.80 17.35 11.13
CA ASN A 25 39.83 18.21 11.70
C ASN A 25 39.15 19.40 12.38
N PHE A 26 39.61 19.77 13.58
CA PHE A 26 39.10 20.92 14.33
C PHE A 26 40.27 21.78 14.84
N GLY A 27 40.01 23.09 15.03
CA GLY A 27 40.99 24.02 15.59
C GLY A 27 41.04 23.96 17.12
N GLU A 28 39.90 24.20 17.77
CA GLU A 28 39.78 24.09 19.24
C GLU A 28 39.22 22.72 19.62
N SER A 29 39.92 22.01 20.52
CA SER A 29 39.51 20.70 21.02
C SER A 29 38.38 20.75 22.05
N SER A 30 38.11 21.92 22.64
CA SER A 30 37.13 22.06 23.71
C SER A 30 36.42 23.41 23.64
N LYS A 31 35.17 23.46 24.07
CA LYS A 31 34.39 24.69 24.10
C LYS A 31 33.41 24.69 25.26
N GLU A 32 33.26 25.85 25.89
CA GLU A 32 32.26 26.12 26.92
C GLU A 32 31.34 27.23 26.45
N ILE A 33 30.03 27.03 26.62
CA ILE A 33 28.99 27.99 26.24
C ILE A 33 27.99 28.10 27.38
N GLU A 34 27.69 29.32 27.80
CA GLU A 34 26.61 29.64 28.73
C GLU A 34 25.32 30.01 27.97
N ASP A 35 24.18 29.79 28.61
CA ASP A 35 22.83 30.10 28.12
C ASP A 35 22.60 29.62 26.67
N VAL A 36 22.40 28.31 26.53
CA VAL A 36 22.52 27.62 25.24
C VAL A 36 21.45 26.56 25.06
N LEU A 37 20.91 26.46 23.84
CA LEU A 37 20.12 25.30 23.42
C LEU A 37 21.03 24.26 22.77
N VAL A 38 21.19 23.11 23.40
CA VAL A 38 21.97 21.99 22.87
C VAL A 38 21.05 21.04 22.12
N ALA A 39 21.27 20.88 20.81
CA ALA A 39 20.57 19.96 19.93
C ALA A 39 21.42 18.70 19.70
N PHE A 40 21.25 17.69 20.55
CA PHE A 40 21.79 16.36 20.35
C PHE A 40 21.12 15.73 19.14
N SER A 41 21.89 15.39 18.10
CA SER A 41 21.36 15.05 16.79
C SER A 41 21.85 13.67 16.32
N SER A 42 20.92 12.76 16.02
CA SER A 42 21.14 11.49 15.33
C SER A 42 20.58 11.55 13.91
N ILE A 43 21.41 11.17 12.94
CA ILE A 43 21.01 11.00 11.54
C ILE A 43 20.67 9.53 11.30
N GLU A 44 19.49 9.28 10.78
CA GLU A 44 18.90 7.96 10.57
C GLU A 44 18.91 7.57 9.09
N VAL A 45 18.84 6.26 8.81
CA VAL A 45 18.74 5.74 7.44
C VAL A 45 17.55 6.37 6.72
N GLY A 46 17.82 6.97 5.55
CA GLY A 46 16.79 7.61 4.74
C GLY A 46 16.60 9.11 5.00
N ASP A 47 17.28 9.69 5.99
CA ASP A 47 17.35 11.14 6.16
C ASP A 47 18.02 11.80 4.95
N ASP A 48 17.61 13.04 4.65
CA ASP A 48 18.15 13.85 3.57
C ASP A 48 18.29 15.33 3.96
N GLN A 49 18.74 16.15 3.00
CA GLN A 49 19.01 17.57 3.22
C GLN A 49 17.73 18.39 3.47
N ASP A 50 16.59 17.99 2.94
CA ASP A 50 15.32 18.71 3.15
C ASP A 50 14.82 18.50 4.58
N LEU A 51 14.95 17.28 5.10
CA LEU A 51 14.65 16.98 6.50
C LEU A 51 15.56 17.76 7.45
N ALA A 52 16.84 17.96 7.09
CA ALA A 52 17.75 18.81 7.85
C ALA A 52 17.32 20.28 7.87
N ARG A 53 16.76 20.81 6.77
CA ARG A 53 16.20 22.17 6.71
C ARG A 53 15.00 22.34 7.63
N GLU A 54 14.10 21.35 7.65
CA GLU A 54 12.96 21.34 8.56
C GLU A 54 13.42 21.28 10.03
N ALA A 55 14.38 20.39 10.31
CA ALA A 55 14.98 20.25 11.62
C ALA A 55 15.63 21.56 12.10
N ALA A 56 16.36 22.26 11.24
CA ALA A 56 16.96 23.55 11.54
C ALA A 56 15.92 24.59 11.96
N ARG A 57 14.80 24.69 11.24
CA ARG A 57 13.69 25.60 11.61
C ARG A 57 13.14 25.25 13.00
N GLY A 58 12.88 23.97 13.26
CA GLY A 58 12.37 23.53 14.56
C GLY A 58 13.33 23.79 15.72
N ILE A 59 14.65 23.72 15.48
CA ILE A 59 15.68 24.10 16.46
C ILE A 59 15.68 25.61 16.69
N CYS A 60 15.69 26.42 15.63
CA CYS A 60 15.67 27.90 15.71
C CYS A 60 14.41 28.41 16.43
N ASP A 61 13.25 27.84 16.13
CA ASP A 61 11.98 28.18 16.78
C ASP A 61 12.03 27.90 18.28
N HIS A 62 12.60 26.75 18.66
CA HIS A 62 12.71 26.40 20.07
C HIS A 62 13.70 27.33 20.79
N ALA A 63 14.87 27.58 20.21
CA ALA A 63 15.87 28.48 20.76
C ALA A 63 15.31 29.89 20.98
N SER A 64 14.50 30.38 20.04
CA SER A 64 13.83 31.68 20.13
C SER A 64 12.77 31.71 21.24
N ARG A 65 12.02 30.62 21.43
CA ARG A 65 10.99 30.51 22.48
C ARG A 65 11.58 30.48 23.89
N VAL A 66 12.69 29.76 24.07
CA VAL A 66 13.39 29.70 25.37
C VAL A 66 14.36 30.87 25.57
N LYS A 67 14.58 31.68 24.52
CA LYS A 67 15.48 32.84 24.50
C LYS A 67 16.92 32.49 24.86
N ALA A 68 17.42 31.37 24.34
CA ALA A 68 18.83 31.02 24.49
C ALA A 68 19.73 32.12 23.88
N SER A 69 21.01 32.17 24.24
CA SER A 69 21.99 33.05 23.62
C SER A 69 22.74 32.39 22.45
N ALA A 70 22.71 31.06 22.39
CA ALA A 70 23.41 30.25 21.41
C ALA A 70 22.71 28.91 21.15
N ILE A 71 23.04 28.30 20.00
CA ILE A 71 22.66 26.92 19.68
C ILE A 71 23.93 26.09 19.50
N VAL A 72 23.94 24.89 20.10
CA VAL A 72 24.99 23.89 19.85
C VAL A 72 24.38 22.68 19.16
N ILE A 73 24.79 22.40 17.93
CA ILE A 73 24.50 21.14 17.24
C ILE A 73 25.53 20.11 17.69
N TYR A 74 25.07 19.09 18.40
CA TYR A 74 25.95 18.07 18.99
C TYR A 74 25.69 16.70 18.35
N PRO A 75 26.59 16.20 17.46
CA PRO A 75 26.41 14.88 16.86
C PRO A 75 26.40 13.79 17.93
N TYR A 76 25.29 13.05 18.03
CA TYR A 76 25.06 12.10 19.12
C TYR A 76 24.28 10.87 18.66
N ALA A 77 25.00 9.87 18.12
CA ALA A 77 24.43 8.68 17.50
C ALA A 77 23.43 7.89 18.39
N HIS A 78 23.56 7.94 19.71
CA HIS A 78 22.81 7.09 20.64
C HIS A 78 21.30 7.39 20.76
N LEU A 79 20.77 8.41 20.07
CA LEU A 79 19.31 8.65 20.03
C LEU A 79 18.56 7.70 19.10
N SER A 80 19.27 6.94 18.24
CA SER A 80 18.65 6.03 17.29
C SER A 80 19.44 4.73 17.16
N SER A 81 18.72 3.64 16.88
CA SER A 81 19.27 2.32 16.56
C SER A 81 19.43 2.08 15.06
N SER A 82 18.97 3.00 14.20
CA SER A 82 19.01 2.89 12.73
C SER A 82 19.77 4.06 12.11
N LEU A 83 21.09 4.03 12.22
CA LEU A 83 21.96 5.13 11.82
C LEU A 83 22.32 5.11 10.34
N GLU A 84 22.41 6.30 9.75
CA GLU A 84 22.90 6.49 8.39
C GLU A 84 24.42 6.29 8.30
N SER A 85 24.96 6.13 7.09
CA SER A 85 26.41 6.03 6.88
C SER A 85 27.15 7.26 7.44
N PRO A 86 28.40 7.10 7.93
CA PRO A 86 29.19 8.22 8.45
C PRO A 86 29.34 9.39 7.47
N GLU A 87 29.57 9.11 6.20
CA GLU A 87 29.80 10.11 5.15
C GLU A 87 28.53 10.94 4.92
N LYS A 88 27.38 10.28 4.78
CA LYS A 88 26.10 10.94 4.56
C LYS A 88 25.60 11.63 5.83
N SER A 89 25.85 11.08 7.01
CA SER A 89 25.58 11.73 8.29
C SER A 89 26.32 13.06 8.41
N LEU A 90 27.60 13.09 8.04
CA LEU A 90 28.41 14.31 8.06
C LEU A 90 27.89 15.35 7.05
N GLU A 91 27.49 14.93 5.87
CA GLU A 91 26.87 15.80 4.87
C GLU A 91 25.59 16.47 5.41
N ILE A 92 24.68 15.67 5.97
CA ILE A 92 23.39 16.14 6.51
C ILE A 92 23.62 17.07 7.72
N LEU A 93 24.57 16.75 8.61
CA LEU A 93 24.91 17.61 9.74
C LEU A 93 25.48 18.96 9.32
N LYS A 94 26.24 19.03 8.21
CA LYS A 94 26.73 20.30 7.65
C LYS A 94 25.60 21.14 7.07
N VAL A 95 24.60 20.51 6.44
CA VAL A 95 23.39 21.20 5.99
C VAL A 95 22.61 21.72 7.20
N LEU A 96 22.37 20.89 8.21
CA LEU A 96 21.70 21.30 9.45
C LEU A 96 22.40 22.53 10.09
N GLU A 97 23.73 22.53 10.15
CA GLU A 97 24.51 23.68 10.63
C GLU A 97 24.30 24.93 9.80
N SER A 98 24.43 24.82 8.47
CA SER A 98 24.27 25.95 7.54
C SER A 98 22.88 26.58 7.65
N GLU A 99 21.84 25.75 7.69
CA GLU A 99 20.45 26.20 7.74
C GLU A 99 20.11 26.80 9.13
N THR A 100 20.67 26.25 10.21
CA THR A 100 20.48 26.81 11.55
C THR A 100 21.18 28.18 11.68
N LYS A 101 22.37 28.34 11.07
CA LYS A 101 23.07 29.63 10.99
C LYS A 101 22.30 30.69 10.19
N ALA A 102 21.45 30.28 9.26
CA ALA A 102 20.61 31.20 8.50
C ALA A 102 19.46 31.79 9.34
N CYS A 103 19.01 31.09 10.39
CA CYS A 103 17.91 31.54 11.26
C CYS A 103 18.33 31.92 12.69
N TYR A 104 19.59 31.75 13.07
CA TYR A 104 20.06 32.06 14.42
C TYR A 104 21.52 32.55 14.43
N GLU A 105 21.81 33.59 15.20
CA GLU A 105 23.06 34.34 15.12
C GLU A 105 24.28 33.54 15.60
N ARG A 106 24.15 32.86 16.76
CA ARG A 106 25.28 32.15 17.39
C ARG A 106 25.07 30.64 17.37
N VAL A 107 25.58 29.99 16.34
CA VAL A 107 25.47 28.53 16.14
C VAL A 107 26.85 27.89 16.11
N ILE A 108 27.01 26.82 16.90
CA ILE A 108 28.25 26.06 17.03
C ILE A 108 27.94 24.59 16.76
N ARG A 109 28.75 23.91 15.97
CA ARG A 109 28.66 22.45 15.80
C ARG A 109 29.88 21.78 16.45
N ALA A 110 29.63 20.77 17.28
CA ALA A 110 30.70 19.95 17.85
C ALA A 110 31.31 19.03 16.76
N PRO A 111 32.61 18.69 16.84
CA PRO A 111 33.28 17.93 15.78
C PRO A 111 32.69 16.52 15.65
N PHE A 112 32.47 16.11 14.39
CA PHE A 112 31.94 14.80 14.04
C PHE A 112 33.03 13.71 14.07
N GLY A 113 32.66 12.50 14.48
CA GLY A 113 33.56 11.33 14.47
C GLY A 113 34.57 11.25 15.61
N TRP A 114 34.35 12.02 16.68
CA TRP A 114 35.18 12.00 17.89
C TRP A 114 34.36 11.56 19.11
N TYR A 115 34.98 10.74 19.97
CA TYR A 115 34.57 10.65 21.36
C TYR A 115 34.77 12.01 22.02
N LYS A 116 33.80 12.39 22.85
CA LYS A 116 33.75 13.70 23.47
C LYS A 116 33.32 13.57 24.91
N GLU A 117 34.14 14.10 25.81
CA GLU A 117 33.71 14.44 27.15
C GLU A 117 32.75 15.63 27.05
N PHE A 118 31.66 15.63 27.82
CA PHE A 118 30.78 16.79 27.91
C PHE A 118 30.17 16.93 29.30
N SER A 119 29.82 18.15 29.67
CA SER A 119 29.01 18.45 30.85
C SER A 119 27.89 19.41 30.46
N LEU A 120 26.74 19.24 31.11
CA LEU A 120 25.52 19.99 30.82
C LEU A 120 24.81 20.31 32.13
N GLU A 121 24.45 21.59 32.32
CA GLU A 121 23.58 22.03 33.42
C GLU A 121 22.27 22.59 32.85
N ALA A 122 21.20 21.79 32.89
CA ALA A 122 19.89 22.18 32.35
C ALA A 122 19.19 23.24 33.22
N TYR A 123 18.37 24.10 32.61
CA TYR A 123 17.55 25.07 33.35
C TYR A 123 16.38 24.41 34.13
N GLY A 124 15.88 23.26 33.68
CA GLY A 124 14.83 22.51 34.38
C GLY A 124 13.41 23.09 34.32
N HIS A 125 13.16 24.09 33.46
CA HIS A 125 11.80 24.60 33.20
C HIS A 125 11.03 23.69 32.22
N PRO A 126 9.70 23.80 32.07
CA PRO A 126 8.91 22.89 31.23
C PRO A 126 9.34 22.78 29.76
N LEU A 127 9.92 23.85 29.20
CA LEU A 127 10.48 23.86 27.84
C LEU A 127 11.99 23.57 27.80
N ALA A 128 12.60 23.14 28.91
CA ALA A 128 14.04 22.96 28.97
C ALA A 128 14.48 21.69 28.24
N GLU A 129 13.57 20.74 28.03
CA GLU A 129 13.85 19.47 27.40
C GLU A 129 12.76 19.18 26.37
N LEU A 130 13.18 18.88 25.15
CA LEU A 130 12.26 18.59 24.06
C LEU A 130 12.87 17.56 23.11
N SER A 131 12.18 16.44 22.90
CA SER A 131 12.53 15.46 21.88
C SER A 131 11.70 15.66 20.62
N ARG A 132 12.32 15.67 19.45
CA ARG A 132 11.65 15.69 18.14
C ARG A 132 12.18 14.58 17.25
N GLY A 133 11.25 13.88 16.61
CA GLY A 133 11.52 13.12 15.39
C GLY A 133 11.13 13.96 14.20
N TYR A 134 12.04 14.11 13.25
CA TYR A 134 11.71 14.59 11.92
C TYR A 134 11.68 13.37 11.02
N GLU A 135 10.55 13.19 10.36
CA GLU A 135 10.34 12.18 9.35
C GLU A 135 9.82 12.93 8.13
N ARG A 136 10.26 12.54 6.93
CA ARG A 136 9.68 13.09 5.71
C ARG A 136 8.17 12.89 5.81
N ASP A 137 7.38 13.89 5.44
CA ASP A 137 5.98 13.64 5.05
C ASP A 137 6.07 12.54 3.99
N ARG A 138 5.78 11.30 4.42
CA ARG A 138 5.57 10.19 3.50
C ARG A 138 4.42 10.71 2.65
N GLU A 139 4.59 10.83 1.33
CA GLU A 139 3.45 11.09 0.46
C GLU A 139 2.48 9.91 0.63
N GLU A 140 1.58 10.07 1.60
CA GLU A 140 0.46 9.20 1.82
C GLU A 140 -0.44 9.43 0.60
N ALA A 141 -0.51 8.46 -0.30
CA ALA A 141 -1.66 8.35 -1.19
C ALA A 141 -2.86 7.98 -0.31
N ILE A 142 -3.41 8.97 0.42
CA ILE A 142 -4.60 8.79 1.24
C ILE A 142 -5.77 8.62 0.28
N ILE A 143 -6.18 7.37 0.06
CA ILE A 143 -7.43 7.05 -0.59
C ILE A 143 -8.56 7.34 0.41
N ARG A 144 -9.16 8.54 0.31
CA ARG A 144 -10.29 8.94 1.15
C ARG A 144 -11.59 8.42 0.56
N LEU A 145 -12.10 7.30 1.09
CA LEU A 145 -13.50 6.89 0.91
C LEU A 145 -14.35 7.42 2.07
N SER A 146 -15.62 7.72 1.83
CA SER A 146 -16.57 7.98 2.92
C SER A 146 -16.76 6.73 3.79
N ARG A 147 -17.10 6.90 5.08
CA ARG A 147 -17.42 5.79 6.00
C ARG A 147 -18.47 4.82 5.42
N SER A 148 -19.48 5.35 4.75
CA SER A 148 -20.52 4.54 4.08
C SER A 148 -19.95 3.65 2.97
N MET A 149 -19.00 4.15 2.18
CA MET A 149 -18.41 3.40 1.07
C MET A 149 -17.37 2.41 1.54
N HIS A 150 -16.67 2.73 2.63
CA HIS A 150 -15.80 1.80 3.32
C HIS A 150 -16.55 0.59 3.89
N ASP A 151 -17.66 0.82 4.60
CA ASP A 151 -18.49 -0.28 5.11
C ASP A 151 -19.01 -1.16 3.96
N LYS A 152 -19.43 -0.54 2.84
CA LYS A 152 -19.83 -1.26 1.62
C LYS A 152 -18.67 -2.02 0.99
N LEU A 153 -17.45 -1.50 1.01
CA LEU A 153 -16.28 -2.21 0.49
C LEU A 153 -16.14 -3.57 1.18
N LEU A 154 -16.15 -3.57 2.51
CA LEU A 154 -15.93 -4.79 3.30
C LEU A 154 -17.12 -5.75 3.28
N THR A 155 -18.34 -5.22 3.39
CA THR A 155 -19.54 -6.03 3.59
C THR A 155 -20.22 -6.46 2.29
N ASP A 156 -19.93 -5.79 1.18
CA ASP A 156 -20.66 -5.95 -0.07
C ASP A 156 -19.72 -6.13 -1.26
N TYR A 157 -18.82 -5.18 -1.55
CA TYR A 157 -17.97 -5.26 -2.75
C TYR A 157 -16.95 -6.39 -2.71
N LEU A 158 -16.14 -6.51 -1.66
CA LEU A 158 -15.15 -7.59 -1.56
C LEU A 158 -15.81 -8.99 -1.61
N PRO A 159 -16.89 -9.26 -0.86
CA PRO A 159 -17.60 -10.54 -0.96
C PRO A 159 -18.15 -10.87 -2.34
N ARG A 160 -18.60 -9.88 -3.14
CA ARG A 160 -19.04 -10.10 -4.54
C ARG A 160 -17.93 -10.65 -5.42
N PHE A 161 -16.69 -10.34 -5.09
CA PHE A 161 -15.50 -10.85 -5.77
C PHE A 161 -14.87 -12.01 -4.99
N GLY A 162 -15.62 -12.75 -4.16
CA GLY A 162 -15.09 -13.90 -3.43
C GLY A 162 -14.00 -13.54 -2.41
N LEU A 163 -13.83 -12.26 -2.05
CA LEU A 163 -12.87 -11.84 -1.03
C LEU A 163 -13.64 -11.59 0.27
N LYS A 164 -13.56 -12.53 1.21
CA LYS A 164 -14.28 -12.44 2.49
C LYS A 164 -13.32 -12.05 3.61
N PRO A 165 -13.46 -10.85 4.18
CA PRO A 165 -12.74 -10.49 5.40
C PRO A 165 -13.21 -11.39 6.55
N ASN A 166 -12.28 -11.98 7.27
CA ASN A 166 -12.48 -12.62 8.56
C ASN A 166 -11.45 -12.02 9.54
N LYS A 167 -11.76 -12.01 10.84
CA LYS A 167 -11.13 -11.19 11.91
C LYS A 167 -9.64 -10.91 11.75
N HIS A 168 -8.88 -11.92 11.33
CA HIS A 168 -7.54 -11.77 10.80
C HIS A 168 -7.44 -12.82 9.69
N THR A 169 -7.96 -12.59 8.48
CA THR A 169 -7.80 -13.47 7.29
C THR A 169 -8.59 -12.87 6.14
N LEU A 170 -8.09 -13.01 4.92
CA LEU A 170 -8.90 -12.84 3.72
C LEU A 170 -9.14 -14.23 3.16
N VAL A 171 -10.39 -14.70 3.21
CA VAL A 171 -10.77 -15.99 2.62
C VAL A 171 -11.10 -15.75 1.16
N ILE A 172 -10.42 -16.47 0.27
CA ILE A 172 -10.72 -16.49 -1.16
C ILE A 172 -11.76 -17.58 -1.40
N ASP A 173 -12.94 -17.17 -1.86
CA ASP A 173 -14.08 -17.99 -2.18
C ASP A 173 -14.36 -17.92 -3.69
N GLU A 174 -15.42 -18.61 -4.13
CA GLU A 174 -15.85 -18.62 -5.52
C GLU A 174 -16.08 -17.20 -6.05
N PRO A 175 -15.62 -16.88 -7.28
CA PRO A 175 -15.07 -17.77 -8.31
C PRO A 175 -13.57 -18.03 -8.23
N TRP A 176 -12.87 -17.25 -7.40
CA TRP A 176 -11.41 -17.23 -7.42
C TRP A 176 -10.86 -18.55 -6.89
N SER A 177 -11.51 -19.18 -5.90
CA SER A 177 -11.18 -20.54 -5.48
C SER A 177 -11.21 -21.50 -6.67
N LEU A 178 -12.28 -21.56 -7.47
CA LEU A 178 -12.37 -22.44 -8.65
C LEU A 178 -11.32 -22.11 -9.71
N LEU A 179 -11.07 -20.84 -9.98
CA LEU A 179 -10.05 -20.41 -10.94
C LEU A 179 -8.63 -20.79 -10.49
N LEU A 180 -8.35 -20.65 -9.20
CA LEU A 180 -7.08 -21.05 -8.61
C LEU A 180 -6.95 -22.58 -8.53
N HIS A 181 -8.07 -23.30 -8.33
CA HIS A 181 -8.12 -24.76 -8.34
C HIS A 181 -7.95 -25.38 -9.74
N GLN A 182 -8.65 -24.84 -10.75
CA GLN A 182 -8.65 -25.36 -12.13
C GLN A 182 -7.32 -25.15 -12.85
N ASN A 183 -6.53 -24.15 -12.44
CA ASN A 183 -5.20 -23.86 -12.99
C ASN A 183 -4.05 -24.52 -12.19
N GLY A 184 -4.37 -25.40 -11.24
CA GLY A 184 -3.40 -26.19 -10.48
C GLY A 184 -2.98 -25.58 -9.14
N LEU A 185 -3.45 -26.22 -8.07
CA LEU A 185 -3.00 -26.16 -6.66
C LEU A 185 -3.23 -24.84 -5.90
N PHE A 186 -4.43 -24.63 -5.36
CA PHE A 186 -4.64 -23.72 -4.23
C PHE A 186 -5.74 -24.19 -3.27
N LYS A 187 -5.35 -24.68 -2.09
CA LYS A 187 -6.19 -24.61 -0.89
C LYS A 187 -5.44 -23.67 0.05
N ALA A 188 -5.79 -22.39 0.09
CA ALA A 188 -5.16 -21.44 0.99
C ALA A 188 -6.01 -21.25 2.25
N SER A 189 -5.53 -21.78 3.37
CA SER A 189 -5.93 -21.36 4.72
C SER A 189 -4.76 -20.60 5.30
N TYR A 190 -4.95 -19.32 5.64
CA TYR A 190 -3.88 -18.50 6.21
C TYR A 190 -3.98 -18.56 7.74
N CYS A 191 -2.91 -19.00 8.40
CA CYS A 191 -2.77 -18.96 9.86
C CYS A 191 -2.12 -17.63 10.27
N PHE A 192 -2.66 -16.98 11.29
CA PHE A 192 -2.00 -15.84 11.94
C PHE A 192 -1.13 -16.37 13.07
N SER A 193 0.15 -15.99 13.07
CA SER A 193 1.09 -16.27 14.15
C SER A 193 1.93 -15.03 14.40
N GLU A 194 2.25 -14.78 15.67
CA GLU A 194 3.03 -13.61 16.11
C GLU A 194 4.51 -13.69 15.70
N ASP A 195 4.95 -14.86 15.21
CA ASP A 195 6.32 -15.17 14.83
C ASP A 195 6.30 -16.10 13.61
N LEU A 196 6.98 -15.71 12.52
CA LEU A 196 7.07 -16.51 11.29
C LEU A 196 7.73 -17.87 11.58
N ARG A 197 8.66 -17.95 12.55
CA ARG A 197 9.26 -19.22 12.97
C ARG A 197 8.25 -20.14 13.66
N LYS A 198 7.33 -19.59 14.45
CA LYS A 198 6.22 -20.38 15.05
C LYS A 198 5.21 -20.81 13.99
N ALA A 199 4.87 -19.96 13.02
CA ALA A 199 4.03 -20.33 11.88
C ALA A 199 4.62 -21.48 11.06
N LEU A 200 5.94 -21.45 10.81
CA LEU A 200 6.67 -22.51 10.11
C LEU A 200 6.73 -23.82 10.91
N SER A 201 6.80 -23.76 12.25
CA SER A 201 6.79 -24.96 13.12
C SER A 201 5.39 -25.54 13.41
N ALA A 202 4.34 -24.71 13.41
CA ALA A 202 2.95 -25.10 13.68
C ALA A 202 2.22 -25.64 12.44
N CYS A 203 2.83 -25.52 11.26
CA CYS A 203 2.38 -26.10 10.00
C CYS A 203 3.25 -27.32 9.64
N PRO A 204 2.96 -28.52 10.18
CA PRO A 204 3.80 -29.72 9.97
C PRO A 204 3.92 -30.17 8.50
N ASN A 205 3.06 -29.65 7.62
CA ASN A 205 3.14 -29.83 6.16
C ASN A 205 3.45 -28.49 5.48
N GLY A 206 4.66 -27.96 5.75
CA GLY A 206 5.13 -26.64 5.34
C GLY A 206 4.67 -26.19 3.95
N GLY A 207 4.04 -25.03 3.89
CA GLY A 207 3.64 -24.41 2.63
C GLY A 207 4.81 -23.65 2.02
N SER A 208 5.46 -24.24 1.02
CA SER A 208 6.14 -23.47 -0.02
C SER A 208 5.05 -22.86 -0.93
N PHE A 209 5.08 -21.55 -1.15
CA PHE A 209 4.21 -20.90 -2.15
C PHE A 209 5.00 -20.73 -3.45
N LEU A 210 4.64 -21.52 -4.47
CA LEU A 210 5.04 -21.30 -5.85
C LEU A 210 3.77 -20.97 -6.66
N LEU A 211 3.47 -19.68 -6.84
CA LEU A 211 2.38 -19.24 -7.71
C LEU A 211 2.93 -19.08 -9.13
N THR A 212 2.79 -20.11 -9.97
CA THR A 212 3.06 -20.01 -11.41
C THR A 212 1.74 -19.75 -12.15
N ILE A 213 1.44 -18.50 -12.45
CA ILE A 213 0.29 -18.16 -13.32
C ILE A 213 0.75 -18.27 -14.79
N ARG A 214 0.08 -19.12 -15.57
CA ARG A 214 0.26 -19.27 -17.03
C ARG A 214 -1.05 -19.08 -17.79
N PRO A 215 -1.53 -17.84 -17.96
CA PRO A 215 -2.68 -17.59 -18.82
C PRO A 215 -2.22 -17.70 -20.28
N GLY A 216 -2.67 -18.71 -21.02
CA GLY A 216 -2.33 -18.86 -22.44
C GLY A 216 -0.89 -19.28 -22.74
N GLY A 217 -0.14 -19.78 -21.76
CA GLY A 217 1.17 -20.43 -21.97
C GLY A 217 2.41 -19.64 -21.54
N GLU A 218 2.31 -18.35 -21.22
CA GLU A 218 3.47 -17.55 -20.79
C GLU A 218 3.56 -17.36 -19.26
N LYS A 219 4.79 -17.36 -18.72
CA LYS A 219 5.10 -17.36 -17.27
C LYS A 219 5.15 -15.92 -16.74
N LEU A 220 4.40 -15.61 -15.68
CA LEU A 220 4.22 -14.23 -15.22
C LEU A 220 4.94 -13.80 -13.91
N LEU A 221 5.26 -14.65 -12.91
CA LEU A 221 6.00 -14.22 -11.69
C LEU A 221 6.40 -15.36 -10.70
N GLU A 222 7.36 -15.11 -9.77
CA GLU A 222 7.82 -16.02 -8.69
C GLU A 222 8.40 -15.21 -7.48
N LEU A 223 7.93 -15.40 -6.22
CA LEU A 223 8.33 -14.57 -5.04
C LEU A 223 8.22 -15.31 -3.67
N ALA A 224 9.13 -14.99 -2.72
CA ALA A 224 9.15 -15.46 -1.31
C ALA A 224 9.76 -14.39 -0.36
N LEU A 225 9.19 -14.11 0.84
CA LEU A 225 9.78 -13.17 1.83
C LEU A 225 9.38 -13.42 3.33
N PRO A 226 10.20 -12.96 4.32
CA PRO A 226 10.03 -13.21 5.78
C PRO A 226 9.70 -11.99 6.69
N ASP A 227 9.08 -12.29 7.85
CA ASP A 227 9.03 -11.65 9.21
C ASP A 227 8.51 -10.21 9.46
N PHE A 228 7.38 -10.04 10.22
CA PHE A 228 6.99 -8.77 10.90
C PHE A 228 5.90 -8.92 12.02
N SER A 229 5.88 -8.04 13.04
CA SER A 229 4.87 -7.98 14.15
C SER A 229 4.48 -6.53 14.57
N LEU A 230 3.30 -6.32 15.19
CA LEU A 230 2.54 -5.03 15.32
C LEU A 230 2.41 -4.46 16.76
N PRO A 231 2.32 -3.11 16.94
CA PRO A 231 1.85 -2.46 18.18
C PRO A 231 0.48 -1.72 18.05
N LYS A 232 -0.15 -1.41 19.20
CA LYS A 232 -1.53 -0.86 19.37
C LYS A 232 -1.60 0.65 19.74
N GLY A 233 -2.66 1.34 19.29
CA GLY A 233 -3.16 2.63 19.80
C GLY A 233 -3.84 3.49 18.71
N GLU A 234 -5.08 3.93 18.94
CA GLU A 234 -6.08 4.35 17.92
C GLU A 234 -5.97 5.78 17.33
N GLU A 235 -6.35 5.94 16.05
CA GLU A 235 -7.39 6.87 15.50
C GLU A 235 -7.68 6.49 14.02
N TYR A 236 -8.94 6.52 13.58
CA TYR A 236 -9.40 5.79 12.37
C TYR A 236 -9.33 6.57 11.05
N SER A 237 -8.46 6.10 10.14
CA SER A 237 -8.39 6.45 8.72
C SER A 237 -8.80 5.27 7.83
N VAL A 238 -9.56 5.52 6.76
CA VAL A 238 -10.32 4.50 6.02
C VAL A 238 -9.45 3.52 5.21
N MET A 239 -8.26 3.92 4.77
CA MET A 239 -7.18 3.00 4.43
C MET A 239 -5.86 3.78 4.43
N LYS A 240 -4.90 3.42 5.28
CA LYS A 240 -3.57 4.06 5.30
C LYS A 240 -2.60 3.20 4.49
N LEU A 241 -1.92 3.79 3.52
CA LEU A 241 -0.87 3.08 2.79
C LEU A 241 0.47 3.32 3.47
N GLU A 242 1.08 2.26 3.99
CA GLU A 242 2.35 2.37 4.71
C GLU A 242 3.43 1.51 4.05
N LYS A 243 4.54 2.12 3.64
CA LYS A 243 5.73 1.38 3.22
C LYS A 243 6.54 0.97 4.45
N ARG A 244 6.72 -0.35 4.64
CA ARG A 244 7.57 -0.96 5.68
C ARG A 244 8.66 -1.78 5.00
N GLY A 245 9.88 -1.26 4.98
CA GLY A 245 10.99 -1.84 4.23
C GLY A 245 10.68 -1.94 2.73
N ASP A 246 10.88 -3.12 2.17
CA ASP A 246 10.58 -3.46 0.78
C ASP A 246 9.10 -3.78 0.53
N LEU A 247 8.19 -3.51 1.46
CA LEU A 247 6.77 -3.85 1.33
C LEU A 247 5.90 -2.60 1.52
N LEU A 248 4.82 -2.47 0.74
CA LEU A 248 3.75 -1.50 0.91
C LEU A 248 2.55 -2.21 1.50
N TYR A 249 1.95 -1.68 2.55
CA TYR A 249 0.80 -2.23 3.25
C TYR A 249 -0.42 -1.32 3.07
N ALA A 250 -1.61 -1.91 3.03
CA ALA A 250 -2.88 -1.22 3.21
C ALA A 250 -3.41 -1.53 4.61
N GLU A 251 -3.55 -0.50 5.42
CA GLU A 251 -4.05 -0.59 6.79
C GLU A 251 -5.51 -0.22 6.83
N HIS A 252 -6.34 -1.06 7.44
CA HIS A 252 -7.73 -0.80 7.67
C HIS A 252 -8.08 -0.92 9.16
N GLY A 253 -8.36 0.22 9.80
CA GLY A 253 -8.66 0.25 11.23
C GLY A 253 -7.46 -0.14 12.11
N VAL A 254 -7.72 -0.38 13.39
CA VAL A 254 -6.68 -0.48 14.43
C VAL A 254 -5.90 -1.80 14.40
N ASP A 255 -6.38 -2.85 13.73
CA ASP A 255 -5.81 -4.21 13.89
C ASP A 255 -5.65 -5.02 12.57
N ALA A 256 -5.79 -4.42 11.39
CA ALA A 256 -5.66 -5.16 10.13
C ALA A 256 -4.80 -4.42 9.09
N SER A 257 -3.58 -4.91 8.86
CA SER A 257 -2.69 -4.47 7.79
C SER A 257 -2.45 -5.60 6.79
N PHE A 258 -2.66 -5.36 5.50
CA PHE A 258 -2.43 -6.34 4.44
C PHE A 258 -1.31 -5.86 3.50
N PRO A 259 -0.31 -6.69 3.17
CA PRO A 259 0.73 -6.29 2.22
C PRO A 259 0.13 -6.18 0.81
N ILE A 260 0.34 -5.04 0.16
CA ILE A 260 -0.18 -4.73 -1.16
C ILE A 260 0.83 -4.72 -2.28
N LYS A 261 2.07 -4.33 -2.00
CA LYS A 261 3.16 -4.31 -2.98
C LYS A 261 4.47 -4.71 -2.30
N ALA A 262 5.40 -5.29 -3.02
CA ALA A 262 6.78 -5.51 -2.63
C ALA A 262 7.71 -4.80 -3.63
N PHE A 263 8.84 -4.30 -3.17
CA PHE A 263 9.86 -3.60 -3.93
C PHE A 263 11.12 -4.47 -3.86
N SER A 264 11.77 -4.73 -4.98
CA SER A 264 13.12 -5.31 -4.97
C SER A 264 13.96 -4.59 -6.01
N GLY A 265 14.94 -3.80 -5.54
CA GLY A 265 15.67 -2.87 -6.39
C GLY A 265 14.74 -1.81 -6.99
N LYS A 266 14.63 -1.77 -8.33
CA LYS A 266 13.70 -0.87 -9.06
C LYS A 266 12.39 -1.55 -9.45
N SER A 267 12.23 -2.84 -9.17
CA SER A 267 11.09 -3.64 -9.60
C SER A 267 10.01 -3.67 -8.54
N GLU A 268 8.76 -3.53 -8.97
CA GLU A 268 7.59 -3.55 -8.10
C GLU A 268 6.77 -4.82 -8.34
N TYR A 269 6.34 -5.45 -7.25
CA TYR A 269 5.67 -6.73 -7.25
C TYR A 269 4.37 -6.62 -6.46
N LEU A 270 3.23 -6.80 -7.12
CA LEU A 270 1.93 -6.60 -6.50
C LEU A 270 1.38 -7.92 -5.95
N PHE A 271 0.91 -7.94 -4.71
CA PHE A 271 0.21 -9.13 -4.18
C PHE A 271 -1.15 -9.22 -4.87
N LEU A 272 -1.49 -10.36 -5.48
CA LEU A 272 -2.68 -10.51 -6.35
C LEU A 272 -3.98 -10.03 -5.69
N ASN A 273 -4.18 -10.33 -4.41
CA ASN A 273 -5.36 -9.90 -3.65
C ASN A 273 -5.41 -8.39 -3.51
N SER A 274 -4.26 -7.79 -3.31
CA SER A 274 -4.10 -6.36 -3.10
C SER A 274 -4.18 -5.57 -4.39
N PHE A 275 -3.77 -6.17 -5.51
CA PHE A 275 -4.10 -5.68 -6.83
C PHE A 275 -5.62 -5.62 -7.02
N ILE A 276 -6.32 -6.72 -6.76
CA ILE A 276 -7.77 -6.78 -6.90
C ILE A 276 -8.46 -5.77 -5.97
N ILE A 277 -8.03 -5.68 -4.70
CA ILE A 277 -8.55 -4.69 -3.74
C ILE A 277 -8.29 -3.27 -4.24
N SER A 278 -7.08 -2.96 -4.71
CA SER A 278 -6.76 -1.62 -5.22
C SER A 278 -7.61 -1.21 -6.42
N LEU A 279 -7.92 -2.15 -7.32
CA LEU A 279 -8.79 -1.91 -8.48
C LEU A 279 -10.25 -1.72 -8.06
N VAL A 280 -10.72 -2.47 -7.06
CA VAL A 280 -12.05 -2.26 -6.50
C VAL A 280 -12.13 -0.87 -5.86
N VAL A 281 -11.14 -0.51 -5.05
CA VAL A 281 -11.05 0.80 -4.37
C VAL A 281 -11.00 1.96 -5.37
N ASP A 282 -10.19 1.87 -6.43
CA ASP A 282 -10.14 2.86 -7.52
C ASP A 282 -11.53 3.10 -8.14
N ARG A 283 -12.28 2.02 -8.37
CA ARG A 283 -13.64 2.10 -8.91
C ARG A 283 -14.64 2.69 -7.91
N LEU A 284 -14.47 2.45 -6.61
CA LEU A 284 -15.31 3.07 -5.58
C LEU A 284 -15.05 4.56 -5.44
N LEU A 285 -13.79 5.00 -5.51
CA LEU A 285 -13.44 6.41 -5.52
C LEU A 285 -14.06 7.14 -6.71
N ALA A 286 -13.92 6.56 -7.89
CA ALA A 286 -14.47 7.16 -9.10
C ALA A 286 -16.02 7.20 -9.07
N LEU A 287 -16.68 6.28 -8.34
CA LEU A 287 -18.13 6.34 -8.08
C LEU A 287 -18.51 7.47 -7.12
N GLU A 288 -17.74 7.68 -6.05
CA GLU A 288 -17.96 8.79 -5.11
C GLU A 288 -17.78 10.16 -5.79
N ASP A 289 -16.74 10.30 -6.60
CA ASP A 289 -16.33 11.57 -7.18
C ASP A 289 -17.19 11.95 -8.40
N LYS A 290 -17.54 10.98 -9.26
CA LYS A 290 -18.20 11.23 -10.55
C LYS A 290 -19.63 10.70 -10.64
N GLY A 291 -20.11 9.99 -9.62
CA GLY A 291 -21.48 9.49 -9.50
C GLY A 291 -21.87 8.38 -10.48
N LYS A 292 -21.95 8.67 -11.78
CA LYS A 292 -22.35 7.72 -12.83
C LYS A 292 -21.16 7.22 -13.63
N ILE A 293 -20.48 6.24 -13.06
CA ILE A 293 -19.63 5.33 -13.84
C ILE A 293 -20.20 3.91 -13.76
N TYR A 294 -19.94 3.09 -14.77
CA TYR A 294 -20.20 1.66 -14.71
C TYR A 294 -18.94 0.98 -14.17
N PRO A 295 -18.80 0.77 -12.85
CA PRO A 295 -17.55 0.26 -12.29
C PRO A 295 -17.29 -1.14 -12.82
N GLU A 296 -16.11 -1.39 -13.36
CA GLU A 296 -15.72 -2.68 -13.91
C GLU A 296 -14.26 -3.01 -13.62
N LEU A 297 -13.97 -4.31 -13.61
CA LEU A 297 -12.61 -4.82 -13.61
C LEU A 297 -12.15 -5.06 -15.05
N PRO A 298 -10.86 -4.86 -15.37
CA PRO A 298 -10.30 -5.27 -16.65
C PRO A 298 -10.64 -6.73 -16.96
N ILE A 299 -11.02 -7.02 -18.21
CA ILE A 299 -11.48 -8.35 -18.64
C ILE A 299 -10.45 -9.45 -18.33
N SER A 300 -9.16 -9.14 -18.42
CA SER A 300 -8.06 -10.07 -18.11
C SER A 300 -8.09 -10.62 -16.68
N ILE A 301 -8.67 -9.86 -15.75
CA ILE A 301 -8.74 -10.19 -14.31
C ILE A 301 -10.17 -10.21 -13.78
N SER A 302 -11.19 -9.95 -14.59
CA SER A 302 -12.57 -10.13 -14.13
C SER A 302 -12.82 -11.62 -13.85
N PRO A 303 -13.28 -12.01 -12.65
CA PRO A 303 -13.60 -13.41 -12.35
C PRO A 303 -14.87 -13.87 -13.07
N TYR A 304 -15.73 -12.93 -13.44
CA TYR A 304 -16.92 -13.13 -14.24
C TYR A 304 -16.77 -12.34 -15.54
N GLN A 305 -16.08 -12.89 -16.54
CA GLN A 305 -15.85 -12.19 -17.81
C GLN A 305 -17.14 -12.04 -18.61
N ALA A 306 -17.95 -13.09 -18.63
CA ALA A 306 -19.28 -13.07 -19.22
C ALA A 306 -20.26 -13.92 -18.41
N VAL A 307 -21.55 -13.58 -18.50
CA VAL A 307 -22.63 -14.43 -18.02
C VAL A 307 -23.69 -14.61 -19.10
N LEU A 308 -24.17 -15.83 -19.26
CA LEU A 308 -25.32 -16.17 -20.07
C LEU A 308 -26.56 -16.30 -19.17
N LEU A 309 -27.52 -15.39 -19.33
CA LEU A 309 -28.79 -15.37 -18.61
C LEU A 309 -29.85 -16.10 -19.41
N LYS A 310 -30.23 -17.29 -18.94
CA LYS A 310 -31.37 -18.03 -19.50
C LYS A 310 -32.68 -17.46 -18.95
N VAL A 311 -33.62 -17.14 -19.84
CA VAL A 311 -34.98 -16.70 -19.51
C VAL A 311 -35.99 -17.66 -20.14
N GLY A 312 -36.73 -18.39 -19.33
CA GLY A 312 -37.68 -19.41 -19.81
C GLY A 312 -36.99 -20.70 -20.27
N ASN A 313 -37.64 -21.43 -21.18
CA ASN A 313 -37.18 -22.74 -21.64
C ASN A 313 -36.38 -22.63 -22.94
N VAL A 314 -35.10 -22.28 -22.80
CA VAL A 314 -34.12 -22.31 -23.90
C VAL A 314 -33.47 -23.69 -23.99
N SER A 315 -33.30 -24.23 -25.20
CA SER A 315 -32.65 -25.53 -25.37
C SER A 315 -31.18 -25.54 -24.94
N ALA A 316 -30.70 -26.69 -24.47
CA ALA A 316 -29.30 -26.86 -24.06
C ALA A 316 -28.33 -26.67 -25.24
N SER A 317 -28.68 -27.17 -26.43
CA SER A 317 -27.86 -27.03 -27.63
C SER A 317 -27.68 -25.58 -28.06
N TYR A 318 -28.70 -24.73 -27.88
CA TYR A 318 -28.60 -23.31 -28.16
C TYR A 318 -27.64 -22.60 -27.19
N ILE A 319 -27.72 -22.94 -25.90
CA ILE A 319 -26.83 -22.42 -24.86
C ILE A 319 -25.38 -22.82 -25.13
N GLU A 320 -25.13 -24.08 -25.49
CA GLU A 320 -23.80 -24.59 -25.84
C GLU A 320 -23.21 -23.87 -27.06
N ARG A 321 -24.04 -23.61 -28.08
CA ARG A 321 -23.63 -22.86 -29.28
C ARG A 321 -23.17 -21.45 -28.94
N ILE A 322 -23.90 -20.75 -28.06
CA ILE A 322 -23.51 -19.42 -27.58
C ILE A 322 -22.22 -19.50 -26.77
N ALA A 323 -22.14 -20.42 -25.80
CA ALA A 323 -20.97 -20.59 -24.95
C ALA A 323 -19.70 -20.87 -25.77
N LYS A 324 -19.81 -21.67 -26.84
CA LYS A 324 -18.73 -21.91 -27.78
C LYS A 324 -18.25 -20.62 -28.46
N GLY A 325 -19.17 -19.82 -29.01
CA GLY A 325 -18.82 -18.55 -29.65
C GLY A 325 -18.15 -17.55 -28.69
N VAL A 326 -18.58 -17.52 -27.43
CA VAL A 326 -17.94 -16.71 -26.38
C VAL A 326 -16.53 -17.21 -26.06
N SER A 327 -16.34 -18.53 -25.98
CA SER A 327 -15.03 -19.15 -25.73
C SER A 327 -14.04 -18.88 -26.87
N GLU A 328 -14.51 -18.95 -28.13
CA GLU A 328 -13.72 -18.58 -29.32
C GLU A 328 -13.26 -17.12 -29.31
N ALA A 329 -13.92 -16.26 -28.52
CA ALA A 329 -13.50 -14.90 -28.29
C ALA A 329 -12.35 -14.73 -27.29
N GLY A 330 -11.85 -15.83 -26.71
CA GLY A 330 -10.81 -15.83 -25.68
C GLY A 330 -11.34 -15.60 -24.26
N LEU A 331 -12.65 -15.67 -24.06
CA LEU A 331 -13.28 -15.55 -22.74
C LEU A 331 -13.48 -16.95 -22.14
N SER A 332 -12.65 -17.31 -21.16
CA SER A 332 -12.68 -18.62 -20.51
C SER A 332 -13.54 -18.66 -19.24
N ARG A 333 -13.91 -17.49 -18.69
CA ARG A 333 -14.66 -17.36 -17.42
C ARG A 333 -16.11 -16.95 -17.67
N VAL A 334 -16.84 -17.86 -18.30
CA VAL A 334 -18.25 -17.69 -18.68
C VAL A 334 -19.15 -18.48 -17.74
N PHE A 335 -20.10 -17.80 -17.11
CA PHE A 335 -21.07 -18.43 -16.21
C PHE A 335 -22.44 -18.56 -16.88
N ILE A 336 -23.13 -19.67 -16.66
CA ILE A 336 -24.51 -19.86 -17.15
C ILE A 336 -25.45 -19.74 -15.96
N ASP A 337 -26.28 -18.70 -15.94
CA ASP A 337 -27.28 -18.49 -14.91
C ASP A 337 -28.59 -19.21 -15.28
N GLN A 338 -28.76 -20.39 -14.69
CA GLN A 338 -29.94 -21.24 -14.84
C GLN A 338 -31.03 -21.00 -13.78
N SER A 339 -30.87 -20.00 -12.90
CA SER A 339 -31.86 -19.72 -11.86
C SER A 339 -33.24 -19.40 -12.43
N SER A 340 -34.30 -19.67 -11.68
CA SER A 340 -35.68 -19.32 -12.04
C SER A 340 -36.04 -17.85 -11.75
N ALA A 341 -35.05 -17.04 -11.34
CA ALA A 341 -35.24 -15.62 -11.04
C ALA A 341 -35.69 -14.82 -12.26
N LYS A 342 -36.45 -13.74 -12.03
CA LYS A 342 -36.89 -12.85 -13.12
C LYS A 342 -35.69 -12.14 -13.75
N LEU A 343 -35.79 -11.79 -15.04
CA LEU A 343 -34.70 -11.15 -15.79
C LEU A 343 -34.15 -9.90 -15.06
N GLY A 344 -35.00 -9.03 -14.54
CA GLY A 344 -34.56 -7.83 -13.81
C GLY A 344 -33.72 -8.15 -12.57
N GLU A 345 -34.05 -9.23 -11.86
CA GLU A 345 -33.30 -9.69 -10.68
C GLU A 345 -31.94 -10.25 -11.08
N LYS A 346 -31.89 -11.09 -12.12
CA LYS A 346 -30.63 -11.60 -12.70
C LYS A 346 -29.73 -10.44 -13.16
N LEU A 347 -30.30 -9.46 -13.88
CA LEU A 347 -29.56 -8.28 -14.34
C LEU A 347 -28.98 -7.47 -13.18
N ARG A 348 -29.72 -7.34 -12.07
CA ARG A 348 -29.22 -6.68 -10.85
C ARG A 348 -28.09 -7.49 -10.23
N GLN A 349 -28.27 -8.79 -10.03
CA GLN A 349 -27.28 -9.68 -9.43
C GLN A 349 -25.94 -9.64 -10.18
N TRP A 350 -25.95 -9.83 -11.50
CA TRP A 350 -24.73 -9.83 -12.30
C TRP A 350 -24.20 -8.41 -12.54
N GLY A 351 -25.09 -7.41 -12.58
CA GLY A 351 -24.70 -6.00 -12.57
C GLY A 351 -23.95 -5.60 -11.30
N THR A 352 -24.30 -6.15 -10.14
CA THR A 352 -23.59 -5.90 -8.88
C THR A 352 -22.20 -6.53 -8.83
N ARG A 353 -21.98 -7.65 -9.52
CA ARG A 353 -20.67 -8.33 -9.65
C ARG A 353 -19.74 -7.73 -10.70
N TRP A 354 -20.14 -6.61 -11.30
CA TRP A 354 -19.39 -5.89 -12.32
C TRP A 354 -19.02 -6.74 -13.54
N THR A 355 -19.89 -7.68 -13.90
CA THR A 355 -19.68 -8.56 -15.07
C THR A 355 -19.61 -7.72 -16.36
N PRO A 356 -18.49 -7.78 -17.12
CA PRO A 356 -18.31 -6.99 -18.34
C PRO A 356 -19.34 -7.27 -19.42
N PHE A 357 -19.65 -8.56 -19.66
CA PHE A 357 -20.59 -8.98 -20.68
C PHE A 357 -21.76 -9.77 -20.08
N ILE A 358 -22.98 -9.32 -20.36
CA ILE A 358 -24.21 -10.04 -20.02
C ILE A 358 -24.90 -10.43 -21.32
N ILE A 359 -25.07 -11.73 -21.54
CA ILE A 359 -25.69 -12.30 -22.73
C ILE A 359 -27.05 -12.85 -22.33
N ILE A 360 -28.13 -12.25 -22.82
CA ILE A 360 -29.49 -12.64 -22.47
C ILE A 360 -30.05 -13.50 -23.60
N VAL A 361 -30.65 -14.63 -23.22
CA VAL A 361 -31.31 -15.54 -24.16
C VAL A 361 -32.61 -16.05 -23.58
N GLY A 362 -33.69 -15.91 -24.36
CA GLY A 362 -34.98 -16.55 -24.12
C GLY A 362 -35.50 -17.26 -25.35
N GLU A 363 -36.72 -17.76 -25.27
CA GLU A 363 -37.36 -18.54 -26.35
C GLU A 363 -37.48 -17.74 -27.66
N LYS A 364 -37.72 -16.42 -27.57
CA LYS A 364 -37.79 -15.53 -28.74
C LYS A 364 -36.43 -15.38 -29.42
N GLU A 365 -35.39 -15.20 -28.63
CA GLU A 365 -34.00 -15.10 -29.10
C GLU A 365 -33.57 -16.42 -29.76
N GLU A 366 -33.95 -17.56 -29.18
CA GLU A 366 -33.72 -18.88 -29.76
C GLU A 366 -34.42 -19.07 -31.12
N GLN A 367 -35.72 -18.75 -31.21
CA GLN A 367 -36.49 -18.84 -32.46
C GLN A 367 -35.92 -17.96 -33.58
N SER A 368 -35.33 -16.81 -33.22
CA SER A 368 -34.75 -15.86 -34.17
C SER A 368 -33.25 -16.08 -34.43
N GLY A 369 -32.60 -17.02 -33.76
CA GLY A 369 -31.16 -17.26 -33.87
C GLY A 369 -30.31 -16.11 -33.34
N THR A 370 -30.83 -15.31 -32.41
CA THR A 370 -30.17 -14.14 -31.84
C THR A 370 -29.88 -14.28 -30.34
N VAL A 371 -29.12 -13.34 -29.80
CA VAL A 371 -28.97 -13.07 -28.37
C VAL A 371 -29.01 -11.57 -28.14
N ILE A 372 -29.25 -11.14 -26.91
CA ILE A 372 -29.04 -9.75 -26.54
C ILE A 372 -27.73 -9.64 -25.78
N LEU A 373 -26.74 -8.96 -26.35
CA LEU A 373 -25.48 -8.64 -25.67
C LEU A 373 -25.61 -7.28 -24.99
N ARG A 374 -25.28 -7.25 -23.70
CA ARG A 374 -25.13 -6.03 -22.93
C ARG A 374 -23.68 -5.85 -22.52
N ILE A 375 -23.12 -4.69 -22.86
CA ILE A 375 -21.74 -4.28 -22.56
C ILE A 375 -21.78 -3.33 -21.38
N ARG A 376 -21.10 -3.69 -20.29
CA ARG A 376 -21.12 -2.90 -19.06
C ARG A 376 -20.49 -1.53 -19.23
N LYS A 377 -19.28 -1.47 -19.80
CA LYS A 377 -18.51 -0.23 -19.96
C LYS A 377 -19.27 0.89 -20.66
N THR A 378 -19.95 0.56 -21.76
CA THR A 378 -20.72 1.51 -22.57
C THR A 378 -22.18 1.61 -22.13
N GLY A 379 -22.68 0.64 -21.36
CA GLY A 379 -24.10 0.49 -21.07
C GLY A 379 -24.93 0.05 -22.28
N LEU A 380 -24.31 -0.16 -23.44
CA LEU A 380 -24.97 -0.50 -24.70
C LEU A 380 -25.59 -1.90 -24.62
N GLN A 381 -26.78 -2.03 -25.18
CA GLN A 381 -27.49 -3.29 -25.33
C GLN A 381 -27.89 -3.47 -26.79
N MET A 382 -27.51 -4.58 -27.41
CA MET A 382 -27.76 -4.83 -28.82
C MET A 382 -28.16 -6.29 -29.07
N PRO A 383 -29.08 -6.54 -30.02
CA PRO A 383 -29.29 -7.88 -30.55
C PRO A 383 -28.11 -8.28 -31.44
N LEU A 384 -27.65 -9.51 -31.32
CA LEU A 384 -26.61 -10.11 -32.16
C LEU A 384 -27.04 -11.48 -32.64
N LYS A 385 -26.69 -11.83 -33.87
CA LYS A 385 -26.77 -13.22 -34.33
C LYS A 385 -25.78 -14.06 -33.55
N VAL A 386 -26.18 -15.26 -33.15
CA VAL A 386 -25.30 -16.16 -32.37
C VAL A 386 -24.03 -16.48 -33.13
N GLU A 387 -24.12 -16.59 -34.46
CA GLU A 387 -22.99 -16.89 -35.33
C GLU A 387 -21.90 -15.80 -35.29
N ASN A 388 -22.27 -14.55 -34.97
CA ASN A 388 -21.35 -13.42 -34.96
C ASN A 388 -20.82 -13.07 -33.56
N ILE A 389 -21.31 -13.73 -32.50
CA ILE A 389 -21.00 -13.34 -31.11
C ILE A 389 -19.50 -13.35 -30.81
N GLY A 390 -18.77 -14.35 -31.33
CA GLY A 390 -17.34 -14.50 -31.07
C GLY A 390 -16.47 -13.46 -31.78
N GLU A 391 -16.87 -13.02 -32.97
CA GLU A 391 -16.19 -11.94 -33.70
C GLU A 391 -16.44 -10.59 -33.03
N GLU A 392 -17.70 -10.31 -32.68
CA GLU A 392 -18.10 -9.07 -32.03
C GLU A 392 -17.40 -8.90 -30.68
N LEU A 393 -17.41 -9.93 -29.83
CA LEU A 393 -16.71 -9.90 -28.54
C LEU A 393 -15.20 -9.68 -28.72
N ARG A 394 -14.56 -10.32 -29.71
CA ARG A 394 -13.13 -10.10 -29.99
C ARG A 394 -12.85 -8.68 -30.42
N SER A 395 -13.71 -8.10 -31.26
CA SER A 395 -13.59 -6.72 -31.69
C SER A 395 -13.65 -5.78 -30.49
N ILE A 396 -14.67 -5.92 -29.64
CA ILE A 396 -14.84 -5.11 -28.42
C ILE A 396 -13.63 -5.21 -27.49
N ILE A 397 -13.12 -6.44 -27.26
CA ILE A 397 -11.95 -6.68 -26.41
C ILE A 397 -10.69 -6.01 -26.99
N LYS A 398 -10.45 -6.12 -28.30
CA LYS A 398 -9.27 -5.54 -28.97
C LYS A 398 -9.28 -4.02 -29.00
N GLU A 399 -10.45 -3.43 -29.22
CA GLU A 399 -10.61 -1.97 -29.23
C GLU A 399 -10.47 -1.35 -27.83
N GLY A 400 -10.33 -2.18 -26.79
CA GLY A 400 -10.27 -1.73 -25.41
C GLY A 400 -11.51 -0.91 -25.05
N ARG A 401 -12.67 -1.25 -25.62
CA ARG A 401 -13.95 -0.54 -25.45
C ARG A 401 -14.78 -1.08 -24.30
#